data_AF-G5B460-F1
#
_entry.id   AF-G5B460-F1
#
_cell.length_a   1.000
_cell.length_b   1.000
_cell.length_c   1.000
_cell.angle_alpha   90.00
_cell.angle_beta   90.00
_cell.angle_gamma   90.00
#
_symmetry.space_group_name_H-M   'P 1'
#
loop_
_entity.id
_entity.type
_entity.pdbx_description
1 polymer ?
#
loop_
_entity_poly.entity_id
_entity_poly.type
_entity_poly.pdbx_seq_one_letter_code
_entity_poly.pdbx_strand_id
1 'polypeptide(L)'
;MTHLLLTATVTPSQQNFSREPGREIALAKDILGEAGLHFDELNKLRVLDPEVTQQTTELKEECKDFVDKIGQFQKIAGGLIELVDQLAKEAENEKMKAIGGQNLLKSIEKQREAQHSNFKH
;
A
#
# COMPACT_ATOMS: atom_id res chain seq x y z
N MET A 1 26.88 93.26 -21.06
CA MET A 1 25.86 92.70 -21.95
C MET A 1 25.18 91.54 -21.23
N THR A 2 23.97 91.82 -20.74
CA THR A 2 22.75 90.98 -20.86
C THR A 2 22.87 89.44 -20.85
N HIS A 3 22.24 88.85 -19.81
CA HIS A 3 21.39 87.63 -19.75
C HIS A 3 21.99 86.28 -20.23
N LEU A 4 21.70 85.11 -19.64
CA LEU A 4 20.47 84.62 -19.01
C LEU A 4 20.80 83.36 -18.18
N LEU A 5 20.06 83.13 -17.10
CA LEU A 5 20.06 81.89 -16.33
C LEU A 5 19.61 80.69 -17.19
N LEU A 6 20.26 79.54 -17.03
CA LEU A 6 19.53 78.29 -16.85
C LEU A 6 20.29 77.38 -15.87
N THR A 7 19.65 77.22 -14.72
CA THR A 7 19.97 76.27 -13.66
C THR A 7 19.83 74.83 -14.15
N ALA A 8 20.92 74.07 -14.10
CA ALA A 8 20.85 72.61 -14.11
C ALA A 8 21.55 72.09 -12.84
N THR A 9 20.83 72.16 -11.72
CA THR A 9 21.15 71.36 -10.54
C THR A 9 20.81 69.92 -10.85
N VAL A 10 21.75 69.17 -11.41
CA VAL A 10 21.67 67.70 -11.36
C VAL A 10 22.17 67.28 -10.00
N THR A 11 21.22 67.17 -9.08
CA THR A 11 21.37 66.53 -7.79
C THR A 11 21.83 65.07 -7.98
N PRO A 12 22.95 64.64 -7.39
CA PRO A 12 23.27 63.22 -7.28
C PRO A 12 22.52 62.69 -6.06
N SER A 13 21.22 62.51 -6.18
CA SER A 13 20.42 61.94 -5.10
C SER A 13 19.42 60.95 -5.69
N GLN A 14 19.46 59.74 -5.14
CA GLN A 14 18.54 58.62 -5.35
C GLN A 14 18.93 57.62 -6.46
N GLN A 15 20.11 57.00 -6.33
CA GLN A 15 20.20 55.54 -6.51
C GLN A 15 20.27 54.88 -5.13
N ASN A 16 19.27 55.18 -4.29
CA ASN A 16 18.87 54.23 -3.25
C ASN A 16 18.19 53.08 -3.99
N PHE A 17 19.00 52.13 -4.46
CA PHE A 17 18.53 50.77 -4.64
C PHE A 17 18.14 50.31 -3.23
N SER A 18 16.88 50.50 -2.86
CA SER A 18 16.31 49.81 -1.71
C SER A 18 16.52 48.33 -1.99
N ARG A 19 17.59 47.80 -1.41
CA ARG A 19 17.97 46.41 -1.42
C ARG A 19 16.94 45.70 -0.55
N GLU A 20 15.77 45.47 -1.13
CA GLU A 20 14.68 44.72 -0.53
C GLU A 20 15.22 43.31 -0.23
N PRO A 21 15.45 42.93 1.03
CA PRO A 21 16.10 41.67 1.38
C PRO A 21 15.36 40.46 0.77
N GLY A 22 14.04 40.59 0.56
CA GLY A 22 13.21 39.57 -0.07
C GLY A 22 13.51 39.32 -1.54
N ARG A 23 13.97 40.31 -2.31
CA ARG A 23 14.28 40.11 -3.74
C ARG A 23 15.57 39.31 -3.94
N GLU A 24 16.56 39.54 -3.09
CA GLU A 24 17.84 38.82 -3.15
C GLU A 24 17.69 37.36 -2.73
N ILE A 25 16.83 37.11 -1.73
CA ILE A 25 16.49 35.75 -1.30
C ILE A 25 15.72 35.01 -2.39
N ALA A 26 14.80 35.68 -3.10
CA ALA A 26 14.10 35.10 -4.23
C ALA A 26 15.06 34.74 -5.38
N LEU A 27 15.94 35.68 -5.77
CA LEU A 27 16.95 35.43 -6.80
C LEU A 27 17.91 34.28 -6.41
N ALA A 28 18.32 34.21 -5.15
CA ALA A 28 19.17 33.14 -4.66
C ALA A 28 18.45 31.78 -4.69
N LYS A 29 17.15 31.74 -4.38
CA LYS A 29 16.35 30.51 -4.51
C LYS A 29 16.21 30.07 -5.96
N ASP A 30 16.03 31.00 -6.90
CA ASP A 30 15.93 30.69 -8.32
C ASP A 30 17.25 30.13 -8.87
N ILE A 31 18.40 30.76 -8.54
CA ILE A 31 19.74 30.28 -8.95
C ILE A 31 20.03 28.89 -8.37
N LEU A 32 19.66 28.65 -7.12
CA LEU A 32 19.84 27.34 -6.48
C LEU A 32 18.90 26.29 -7.10
N GLY A 33 17.66 26.65 -7.41
CA GLY A 33 16.72 25.80 -8.13
C GLY A 33 17.21 25.42 -9.52
N GLU A 34 17.78 26.36 -10.28
CA GLU A 34 18.42 26.12 -11.58
C GLU A 34 19.62 25.17 -11.47
N ALA A 35 20.34 25.18 -10.35
CA ALA A 35 21.42 24.25 -10.05
C ALA A 35 20.95 22.88 -9.52
N GLY A 36 19.62 22.64 -9.44
CA GLY A 36 19.04 21.41 -8.89
C GLY A 36 19.14 21.31 -7.37
N LEU A 37 19.27 22.45 -6.68
CA LEU A 37 19.33 22.54 -5.23
C LEU A 37 18.02 23.10 -4.67
N HIS A 38 17.45 22.38 -3.72
CA HIS A 38 16.16 22.67 -3.11
C HIS A 38 16.34 22.99 -1.62
N PHE A 39 15.47 23.82 -1.06
CA PHE A 39 15.40 23.99 0.39
C PHE A 39 14.26 23.14 0.95
N ASP A 40 14.51 22.45 2.06
CA ASP A 40 13.44 21.81 2.82
C ASP A 40 12.78 22.76 3.83
N GLU A 41 11.77 22.25 4.54
CA GLU A 41 11.02 22.99 5.56
C GLU A 41 11.89 23.50 6.72
N LEU A 42 13.10 22.95 6.88
CA LEU A 42 14.08 23.36 7.89
C LEU A 42 15.16 24.29 7.32
N ASN A 43 14.94 24.83 6.12
CA ASN A 43 15.90 25.65 5.35
C ASN A 43 17.25 24.95 5.11
N LYS A 44 17.27 23.61 5.07
CA LYS A 44 18.47 22.85 4.70
C LYS A 44 18.49 22.67 3.19
N LEU A 45 19.69 22.78 2.63
CA LEU A 45 19.94 22.54 1.21
C LEU A 45 19.85 21.04 0.90
N ARG A 46 19.11 20.68 -0.14
CA ARG A 46 18.91 19.31 -0.64
C ARG A 46 19.17 19.26 -2.14
N VAL A 47 19.64 18.11 -2.61
CA VAL A 47 19.90 17.85 -4.04
C VAL A 47 18.69 17.20 -4.73
N LEU A 48 17.74 16.70 -3.94
CA LEU A 48 16.48 16.15 -4.42
C LEU A 48 15.34 17.01 -3.86
N ASP A 49 14.33 17.22 -4.69
CA ASP A 49 13.11 17.91 -4.29
C ASP A 49 12.50 17.23 -3.04
N PRO A 50 12.28 17.97 -1.94
CA PRO A 50 11.64 17.44 -0.74
C PRO A 50 10.29 16.79 -1.01
N GLU A 51 9.50 17.33 -1.94
CA GLU A 51 8.17 16.79 -2.27
C GLU A 51 8.30 15.42 -2.94
N VAL A 52 9.19 15.31 -3.92
CA VAL A 52 9.48 14.03 -4.62
C VAL A 52 10.03 13.00 -3.65
N THR A 53 10.89 13.42 -2.71
CA THR A 53 11.43 12.55 -1.66
C THR A 53 10.34 12.00 -0.75
N GLN A 54 9.41 12.88 -0.33
CA GLN A 54 8.29 12.51 0.54
C GLN A 54 7.36 11.53 -0.18
N GLN A 55 6.89 11.88 -1.38
CA GLN A 55 6.01 11.03 -2.19
C GLN A 55 6.63 9.66 -2.47
N THR A 56 7.93 9.62 -2.79
CA THR A 56 8.64 8.34 -3.04
C THR A 56 8.73 7.50 -1.77
N THR A 57 8.90 8.12 -0.61
CA THR A 57 8.95 7.42 0.68
C THR A 57 7.58 6.88 1.06
N GLU A 58 6.54 7.68 0.92
CA GLU A 58 5.15 7.26 1.14
C GLU A 58 4.78 6.08 0.24
N LEU A 59 5.04 6.20 -1.07
CA LEU A 59 4.79 5.13 -2.03
C LEU A 59 5.53 3.85 -1.65
N LYS A 60 6.79 3.94 -1.19
CA LYS A 60 7.57 2.77 -0.76
C LYS A 60 6.94 2.08 0.44
N GLU A 61 6.51 2.83 1.44
CA GLU A 61 5.85 2.26 2.62
C GLU A 61 4.49 1.66 2.27
N GLU A 62 3.68 2.33 1.43
CA GLU A 62 2.42 1.77 0.93
C GLU A 62 2.62 0.47 0.14
N CYS A 63 3.65 0.41 -0.71
CA CYS A 63 3.98 -0.80 -1.46
C CYS A 63 4.35 -1.95 -0.51
N LYS A 64 5.09 -1.66 0.56
CA LYS A 64 5.45 -2.66 1.57
C LYS A 64 4.22 -3.16 2.31
N ASP A 65 3.37 -2.24 2.77
CA ASP A 65 2.10 -2.57 3.43
C ASP A 65 1.19 -3.42 2.53
N PHE A 66 1.15 -3.11 1.23
CA PHE A 66 0.41 -3.88 0.25
C PHE A 66 0.93 -5.31 0.15
N VAL A 67 2.24 -5.50 -0.01
CA VAL A 67 2.86 -6.83 -0.06
C VAL A 67 2.59 -7.62 1.23
N ASP A 68 2.70 -6.97 2.39
CA ASP A 68 2.43 -7.61 3.67
C ASP A 68 0.96 -8.04 3.81
N LYS A 69 0.01 -7.18 3.40
CA LYS A 69 -1.42 -7.51 3.36
C LYS A 69 -1.73 -8.67 2.41
N ILE A 70 -1.11 -8.70 1.23
CA ILE A 70 -1.26 -9.81 0.29
C ILE A 70 -0.68 -11.10 0.87
N GLY A 71 0.47 -11.04 1.55
CA GLY A 71 1.05 -12.19 2.25
C GLY A 71 0.14 -12.73 3.34
N GLN A 72 -0.53 -11.86 4.10
CA GLN A 72 -1.55 -12.28 5.09
C GLN A 72 -2.77 -12.91 4.42
N PHE A 73 -3.27 -12.31 3.33
CA PHE A 73 -4.39 -12.85 2.56
C PHE A 73 -4.08 -14.26 2.03
N GLN A 74 -2.88 -14.46 1.46
CA GLN A 74 -2.44 -15.77 0.98
C GLN A 74 -2.38 -16.82 2.10
N LYS A 75 -1.93 -16.45 3.30
CA LYS A 75 -1.94 -17.35 4.47
C LYS A 75 -3.37 -17.76 4.86
N ILE A 76 -4.30 -16.81 4.88
CA ILE A 76 -5.71 -17.08 5.20
C ILE A 76 -6.34 -17.99 4.14
N ALA A 77 -6.14 -17.66 2.86
CA ALA A 77 -6.65 -18.48 1.76
C ALA A 77 -6.07 -19.90 1.77
N GLY A 78 -4.77 -20.04 2.04
CA GLY A 78 -4.11 -21.34 2.22
C GLY A 78 -4.72 -22.15 3.38
N GLY A 79 -4.90 -21.52 4.54
CA GLY A 79 -5.54 -22.17 5.69
C GLY A 79 -7.00 -22.58 5.42
N LEU A 80 -7.76 -21.78 4.66
CA LEU A 80 -9.11 -22.14 4.25
C LEU A 80 -9.13 -23.36 3.32
N ILE A 81 -8.22 -23.43 2.35
CA ILE A 81 -8.09 -24.58 1.45
C ILE A 81 -7.80 -25.85 2.26
N GLU A 82 -6.85 -25.78 3.20
CA GLU A 82 -6.53 -26.91 4.08
C GLU A 82 -7.74 -27.36 4.92
N LEU A 83 -8.50 -26.42 5.47
CA LEU A 83 -9.70 -26.72 6.24
C LEU A 83 -10.79 -27.40 5.38
N VAL A 84 -11.01 -26.90 4.17
CA VAL A 84 -11.97 -27.48 3.22
C VAL A 84 -11.56 -28.89 2.82
N ASP A 85 -10.26 -29.13 2.58
CA ASP A 85 -9.74 -30.47 2.27
C ASP A 85 -9.91 -31.45 3.43
N GLN A 86 -9.68 -31.00 4.67
CA GLN A 86 -9.91 -31.82 5.87
C GLN A 86 -11.41 -32.16 6.00
N LEU A 87 -12.28 -31.17 5.84
CA LEU A 87 -13.72 -31.38 5.91
C LEU A 87 -14.21 -32.35 4.84
N ALA A 88 -13.69 -32.27 3.61
CA ALA A 88 -14.02 -33.19 2.54
C ALA A 88 -13.62 -34.64 2.87
N LYS A 89 -12.43 -34.84 3.46
CA LYS A 89 -11.96 -36.16 3.90
C LYS A 89 -12.82 -36.72 5.02
N GLU A 90 -13.18 -35.90 6.00
CA GLU A 90 -14.05 -36.31 7.11
C GLU A 90 -15.45 -36.68 6.61
N ALA A 91 -16.01 -35.90 5.68
CA ALA A 91 -17.30 -36.18 5.08
C ALA A 91 -17.30 -37.52 4.32
N GLU A 92 -16.26 -37.80 3.53
CA GLU A 92 -16.18 -39.09 2.81
C GLU A 92 -15.96 -40.26 3.79
N ASN A 93 -15.19 -40.07 4.86
CA ASN A 93 -15.02 -41.08 5.90
C ASN A 93 -16.34 -41.43 6.58
N GLU A 94 -17.15 -40.44 6.97
CA GLU A 94 -18.47 -40.69 7.57
C GLU A 94 -19.44 -41.32 6.58
N LYS A 95 -19.41 -40.90 5.31
CA LYS A 95 -20.18 -41.57 4.25
C LYS A 95 -19.83 -43.05 4.14
N MET A 96 -18.54 -43.40 4.19
CA MET A 96 -18.10 -44.80 4.15
C MET A 96 -18.55 -45.60 5.38
N LYS A 97 -18.50 -45.01 6.58
CA LYS A 97 -19.02 -45.65 7.80
C LYS A 97 -20.52 -45.90 7.74
N ALA A 98 -21.30 -44.93 7.25
CA ALA A 98 -22.74 -45.07 7.09
C ALA A 98 -23.11 -46.20 6.11
N ILE A 99 -22.42 -46.29 4.97
CA ILE A 99 -22.59 -47.37 4.00
C ILE A 99 -22.24 -48.72 4.64
N GLY A 100 -21.14 -48.81 5.38
CA GLY A 100 -20.74 -50.02 6.10
C GLY A 100 -21.80 -50.49 7.10
N GLY A 101 -22.33 -49.57 7.90
CA GLY A 101 -23.42 -49.85 8.84
C GLY A 101 -24.69 -50.32 8.14
N GLN A 102 -25.08 -49.65 7.04
CA GLN A 102 -26.26 -50.04 6.26
C GLN A 102 -26.12 -51.44 5.64
N ASN A 103 -24.92 -51.78 5.15
CA ASN A 103 -24.64 -53.11 4.59
C ASN A 103 -24.71 -54.20 5.67
N LEU A 104 -24.19 -53.92 6.87
CA LEU A 104 -24.28 -54.85 8.00
C LEU A 104 -25.74 -55.13 8.36
N LEU A 105 -26.57 -54.09 8.52
CA LEU A 105 -28.00 -54.25 8.83
C LEU A 105 -28.73 -55.08 7.77
N LYS A 106 -28.50 -54.80 6.48
CA LYS A 106 -29.05 -55.60 5.37
C LYS A 106 -28.63 -57.07 5.42
N SER A 107 -27.38 -57.35 5.83
CA SER A 107 -26.90 -58.73 5.96
C SER A 107 -27.56 -59.48 7.12
N ILE A 108 -27.78 -58.80 8.25
CA ILE A 108 -28.46 -59.34 9.42
C ILE A 108 -29.92 -59.67 9.09
N GLU A 109 -30.62 -58.78 8.38
CA GLU A 109 -32.01 -58.99 7.94
C GLU A 109 -32.14 -60.23 7.05
N LYS A 110 -31.27 -60.36 6.04
CA LYS A 110 -31.20 -61.56 5.19
C LYS A 110 -30.90 -62.83 5.98
N GLN A 111 -29.96 -62.79 6.93
CA GLN A 111 -29.64 -63.95 7.76
C GLN A 111 -30.85 -64.37 8.60
N ARG A 112 -31.57 -63.41 9.17
CA ARG A 112 -32.77 -63.67 9.95
C ARG A 112 -33.88 -64.31 9.10
N GLU A 113 -34.11 -63.82 7.88
CA GLU A 113 -35.07 -64.42 6.94
C GLU A 113 -34.71 -65.86 6.59
N ALA A 114 -33.43 -66.14 6.29
CA ALA A 114 -32.96 -67.48 5.98
C ALA A 114 -33.14 -68.46 7.15
N GLN A 115 -32.86 -68.01 8.39
CA GLN A 115 -33.08 -68.81 9.60
C GLN A 115 -34.56 -69.12 9.82
N HIS A 116 -35.45 -68.13 9.64
CA HIS A 116 -36.90 -68.35 9.73
C HIS A 116 -37.45 -69.26 8.63
N SER A 117 -36.89 -69.23 7.42
CA SER A 117 -37.27 -70.13 6.33
C SER A 117 -36.87 -71.58 6.62
N ASN A 118 -35.65 -71.81 7.13
CA ASN A 118 -35.15 -73.15 7.45
C ASN A 118 -35.93 -73.83 8.59
N PHE A 119 -36.51 -73.06 9.52
CA PHE A 119 -37.32 -73.59 10.62
C PHE A 119 -38.75 -73.97 10.21
N LYS A 120 -39.17 -73.63 8.97
CA LYS A 120 -40.50 -73.92 8.42
C LYS A 120 -40.52 -75.13 7.46
N HIS A 121 -39.37 -75.79 7.26
CA HIS A 121 -39.25 -77.11 6.62
C HIS A 121 -39.05 -78.16 7.70
#